data_AF-A0A8S3SAA0-F1
#
_entry.id   AF-A0A8S3SAA0-F1
#
_cell.length_a   1.000
_cell.length_b   1.000
_cell.length_c   1.000
_cell.angle_alpha   90.00
_cell.angle_beta   90.00
_cell.angle_gamma   90.00
#
_symmetry.space_group_name_H-M   'P 1'
#
loop_
_entity.id
_entity.type
_entity.pdbx_description
1 polymer ?
#
loop_
_entity_poly.entity_id
_entity_poly.type
_entity_poly.pdbx_seq_one_letter_code
_entity_poly.pdbx_strand_id
1 'polypeptide(L)'
;MNTVRDNLSSDKSITIITSGSYGEGLEMRGSDLDIMQVRKSIKVNADKQPDFNPSITYLSMDTDDVKPGFTQLRLEYSRGQYILECCEEHNGRLVTMTNDQLNTVLGYFITEVRNKKGLEYYPNTLYELIICIQRFLRQNDRSISILDDRDFSALRSVLDSKMKELSRNGIGLKTKKADVISADQETYMWSNNILGTDTPKKLCDTLLYCIGLNFALRAGQEHRNLRVGTNSQISLKISPTDGRKYLEYTEDVSKTNCGGLEHRKIQSKVVRAYQNTDCPERCIINMYQKYMSLRPNEGKCQAFYLRSKKYPTSDEWYDDCPIGVHQLQKTVSDLCKGAQFSGNFTNHSLRATAATRLYAAGVDEQLISEKTGHRSSAVRGYKRTCEDQLIMVDSVVNAKVHKTQDSTLTKSIVDKVDVKGDDPKNENGREISIDAGSVKINLKF
;
A
#
# COMPACT_ATOMS: atom_id res chain seq x y z
N MET A 1 17.04 55.45 -45.42
CA MET A 1 16.70 54.02 -45.27
C MET A 1 15.97 53.89 -43.96
N ASN A 2 14.64 53.93 -44.04
CA ASN A 2 13.73 54.35 -42.98
C ASN A 2 13.29 53.19 -42.07
N THR A 3 13.11 53.57 -40.78
CA THR A 3 12.02 53.21 -39.85
C THR A 3 11.75 51.74 -39.46
N VAL A 4 12.00 51.46 -38.18
CA VAL A 4 11.00 51.13 -37.14
C VAL A 4 9.60 50.72 -37.65
N ARG A 5 9.10 49.56 -37.21
CA ARG A 5 7.70 49.39 -36.79
C ARG A 5 7.45 48.05 -36.06
N ASP A 6 7.01 48.21 -34.82
CA ASP A 6 6.05 47.34 -34.13
C ASP A 6 4.82 47.03 -35.00
N ASN A 7 4.20 45.88 -34.71
CA ASN A 7 2.74 45.67 -34.63
C ASN A 7 2.50 44.25 -34.06
N LEU A 8 2.06 44.07 -32.81
CA LEU A 8 0.66 44.13 -32.36
C LEU A 8 -0.34 43.43 -33.30
N SER A 9 -0.88 42.28 -32.85
CA SER A 9 -2.30 42.20 -32.46
C SER A 9 -2.91 40.79 -32.68
N SER A 10 -3.68 40.40 -31.65
CA SER A 10 -4.92 39.61 -31.67
C SER A 10 -4.89 38.12 -31.99
N ASP A 11 -5.09 37.36 -30.90
CA ASP A 11 -6.16 36.38 -30.71
C ASP A 11 -6.48 35.39 -31.84
N LYS A 12 -6.29 34.11 -31.51
CA LYS A 12 -7.41 33.18 -31.34
C LYS A 12 -6.98 31.99 -30.49
N SER A 13 -7.61 31.91 -29.32
CA SER A 13 -7.77 30.68 -28.55
C SER A 13 -8.39 29.58 -29.42
N ILE A 14 -7.83 28.38 -29.38
CA ILE A 14 -8.62 27.15 -29.46
C ILE A 14 -8.12 26.23 -28.35
N THR A 15 -8.85 26.30 -27.25
CA THR A 15 -8.99 25.21 -26.28
C THR A 15 -9.62 24.03 -27.01
N ILE A 16 -8.91 22.91 -27.10
CA ILE A 16 -9.56 21.61 -27.30
C ILE A 16 -9.43 20.85 -25.99
N ILE A 17 -10.50 20.90 -25.21
CA ILE A 17 -10.81 19.88 -24.21
C ILE A 17 -11.30 18.68 -25.02
N THR A 18 -10.54 17.58 -25.00
CA THR A 18 -11.11 16.26 -25.26
C THR A 18 -10.97 15.42 -24.01
N SER A 19 -12.09 15.30 -23.32
CA SER A 19 -12.39 14.18 -22.44
C SER A 19 -12.33 12.89 -23.24
N GLY A 20 -11.39 12.01 -22.89
CA GLY A 20 -11.31 10.65 -23.41
C GLY A 20 -11.28 9.68 -22.23
N SER A 21 -12.37 8.95 -22.05
CA SER A 21 -12.56 7.87 -21.09
C SER A 21 -11.49 6.78 -21.22
N TYR A 22 -10.86 6.39 -20.11
CA TYR A 22 -10.00 5.21 -20.06
C TYR A 22 -10.56 4.20 -19.06
N GLY A 23 -11.07 3.11 -19.62
CA GLY A 23 -11.30 1.85 -18.93
C GLY A 23 -10.00 1.06 -18.76
N GLU A 24 -10.04 0.17 -17.78
CA GLU A 24 -9.15 -0.98 -17.56
C GLU A 24 -7.68 -0.72 -17.19
N GLY A 25 -7.50 -0.42 -15.89
CA GLY A 25 -6.84 -1.32 -14.94
C GLY A 25 -5.47 -1.91 -15.28
N LEU A 26 -4.39 -1.27 -14.81
CA LEU A 26 -3.23 -1.93 -14.19
C LEU A 26 -2.38 -0.87 -13.45
N GLU A 27 -2.63 -0.71 -12.15
CA GLU A 27 -1.85 0.21 -11.31
C GLU A 27 -0.72 -0.57 -10.62
N MET A 28 0.53 -0.20 -10.91
CA MET A 28 1.74 -0.80 -10.34
C MET A 28 2.17 -0.11 -9.05
N ARG A 29 2.65 -0.89 -8.07
CA ARG A 29 3.09 -0.40 -6.74
C ARG A 29 4.52 0.13 -6.83
N GLY A 30 4.70 1.42 -6.54
CA GLY A 30 6.01 2.04 -6.34
C GLY A 30 6.57 1.72 -4.95
N SER A 31 7.76 1.11 -4.92
CA SER A 31 8.69 1.20 -3.80
C SER A 31 10.08 0.86 -4.29
N ASP A 32 10.86 1.88 -4.61
CA ASP A 32 12.32 1.96 -4.40
C ASP A 32 12.75 3.40 -4.73
N LEU A 33 12.67 4.28 -3.72
CA LEU A 33 13.18 5.65 -3.73
C LEU A 33 14.53 5.66 -3.03
N ASP A 34 15.59 6.05 -3.74
CA ASP A 34 16.83 6.57 -3.14
C ASP A 34 17.24 7.87 -3.85
N ILE A 35 17.73 8.80 -3.04
CA ILE A 35 17.85 10.25 -3.25
C ILE A 35 19.10 10.65 -4.07
N MET A 36 18.97 11.75 -4.82
CA MET A 36 19.98 12.46 -5.64
C MET A 36 21.36 12.69 -4.99
N GLN A 37 22.43 12.65 -5.81
CA GLN A 37 23.31 13.83 -6.00
C GLN A 37 24.19 13.74 -7.25
N VAL A 38 24.33 14.90 -7.90
CA VAL A 38 25.20 15.24 -9.03
C VAL A 38 26.67 15.19 -8.62
N ARG A 39 27.54 14.57 -9.42
CA ARG A 39 28.94 15.01 -9.58
C ARG A 39 29.40 14.91 -11.03
N LYS A 40 29.71 16.08 -11.58
CA LYS A 40 30.52 16.32 -12.78
C LYS A 40 32.00 16.02 -12.45
N SER A 41 32.66 15.39 -13.42
CA SER A 41 34.10 15.49 -13.74
C SER A 41 35.12 14.83 -12.80
N ILE A 42 35.81 13.80 -13.31
CA ILE A 42 37.26 13.64 -13.10
C ILE A 42 37.92 13.36 -14.46
N LYS A 43 38.90 14.22 -14.78
CA LYS A 43 39.82 14.11 -15.92
C LYS A 43 40.83 13.00 -15.66
N VAL A 44 41.17 12.20 -16.67
CA VAL A 44 42.51 11.58 -16.78
C VAL A 44 42.96 11.71 -18.23
N ASN A 45 44.14 12.31 -18.40
CA ASN A 45 44.84 12.43 -19.67
C ASN A 45 45.97 11.38 -19.69
N ALA A 46 46.11 10.74 -20.85
CA ALA A 46 47.25 9.99 -21.40
C ALA A 46 48.27 9.38 -20.42
N ASP A 47 48.14 8.08 -20.15
CA ASP A 47 49.14 7.05 -20.45
C ASP A 47 48.90 5.82 -19.55
N LYS A 48 48.71 4.66 -20.21
CA LYS A 48 48.36 3.32 -19.69
C LYS A 48 46.84 3.03 -19.65
N GLN A 49 46.41 2.25 -20.63
CA GLN A 49 45.15 1.50 -20.62
C GLN A 49 45.03 0.63 -19.36
N PRO A 50 43.82 0.57 -18.78
CA PRO A 50 43.16 -0.68 -18.48
C PRO A 50 42.11 -0.96 -19.57
N ASP A 51 42.15 -2.17 -20.13
CA ASP A 51 41.22 -2.65 -21.14
C ASP A 51 39.75 -2.52 -20.70
N PHE A 52 39.07 -1.51 -21.24
CA PHE A 52 37.61 -1.36 -21.22
C PHE A 52 37.13 -1.20 -22.67
N ASN A 53 36.34 -2.18 -23.13
CA ASN A 53 35.78 -2.27 -24.49
C ASN A 53 34.63 -1.24 -24.66
N PRO A 54 34.53 -0.47 -25.77
CA PRO A 54 33.61 0.69 -25.89
C PRO A 54 32.10 0.36 -26.01
N SER A 55 31.68 -0.86 -25.67
CA SER A 55 30.34 -1.44 -25.91
C SER A 55 29.27 -1.08 -24.85
N ILE A 56 29.31 0.09 -24.24
CA ILE A 56 28.58 0.33 -22.97
C ILE A 56 27.15 0.90 -23.17
N THR A 57 26.20 0.08 -22.71
CA THR A 57 24.74 0.26 -22.51
C THR A 57 24.39 1.36 -21.49
N TYR A 58 23.38 2.20 -21.80
CA TYR A 58 22.68 3.02 -20.80
C TYR A 58 21.15 3.00 -21.03
N LEU A 59 20.42 2.44 -20.07
CA LEU A 59 18.96 2.51 -20.00
C LEU A 59 18.54 3.03 -18.62
N SER A 60 18.30 4.33 -18.53
CA SER A 60 17.69 4.98 -17.37
C SER A 60 16.20 5.17 -17.64
N MET A 61 15.34 4.45 -16.92
CA MET A 61 13.96 4.91 -16.71
C MET A 61 13.94 5.72 -15.43
N ASP A 62 13.61 7.01 -15.55
CA ASP A 62 13.34 7.85 -14.39
C ASP A 62 11.93 7.54 -13.88
N THR A 63 11.85 6.95 -12.69
CA THR A 63 10.58 6.56 -12.07
C THR A 63 10.01 7.61 -11.11
N ASP A 64 10.67 8.76 -10.94
CA ASP A 64 10.31 9.66 -9.84
C ASP A 64 9.57 10.95 -10.24
N ASP A 65 9.45 11.31 -11.53
CA ASP A 65 8.78 12.58 -11.92
C ASP A 65 7.96 12.57 -13.23
N VAL A 66 7.56 11.40 -13.75
CA VAL A 66 6.82 11.34 -15.02
C VAL A 66 5.33 11.63 -14.82
N LYS A 67 4.93 12.89 -15.09
CA LYS A 67 3.60 13.20 -15.67
C LYS A 67 3.32 12.22 -16.82
N PRO A 68 2.06 11.82 -17.11
CA PRO A 68 1.78 10.84 -18.16
C PRO A 68 2.33 11.31 -19.51
N GLY A 69 3.47 10.74 -19.90
CA GLY A 69 4.18 11.04 -21.13
C GLY A 69 5.56 11.68 -20.93
N PHE A 70 6.58 10.88 -20.56
CA PHE A 70 7.98 11.06 -20.98
C PHE A 70 8.68 9.68 -20.97
N THR A 71 9.50 9.43 -22.00
CA THR A 71 10.06 8.13 -22.42
C THR A 71 11.54 8.34 -22.70
N GLN A 72 12.48 7.49 -22.22
CA GLN A 72 13.75 7.32 -22.95
C GLN A 72 14.32 5.87 -23.00
N LEU A 73 14.58 5.30 -24.19
CA LEU A 73 15.15 3.95 -24.43
C LEU A 73 16.22 3.90 -25.57
N ARG A 74 17.52 3.91 -25.23
CA ARG A 74 18.77 3.48 -25.96
C ARG A 74 19.15 2.00 -26.01
N LEU A 75 19.23 1.29 -27.14
CA LEU A 75 19.99 0.04 -27.24
C LEU A 75 20.62 -0.09 -28.62
N GLU A 76 21.82 0.45 -28.90
CA GLU A 76 22.44 0.45 -30.24
C GLU A 76 23.54 -0.59 -30.53
N TYR A 77 23.54 -1.14 -31.75
CA TYR A 77 24.64 -1.76 -32.45
C TYR A 77 24.55 -1.47 -33.95
N SER A 78 25.68 -1.21 -34.61
CA SER A 78 25.73 -0.66 -35.97
C SER A 78 26.56 -1.54 -36.91
N ARG A 79 26.21 -1.57 -38.21
CA ARG A 79 26.81 -2.41 -39.29
C ARG A 79 26.68 -3.94 -39.12
N GLY A 80 25.64 -4.42 -38.43
CA GLY A 80 25.32 -5.86 -38.39
C GLY A 80 24.52 -6.38 -37.19
N GLN A 81 24.16 -5.54 -36.21
CA GLN A 81 23.27 -5.91 -35.08
C GLN A 81 22.45 -4.68 -34.59
N TYR A 82 21.82 -4.77 -33.41
CA TYR A 82 20.54 -4.14 -33.01
C TYR A 82 20.51 -2.75 -32.36
N ILE A 83 19.55 -1.91 -32.78
CA ILE A 83 19.29 -0.55 -32.30
C ILE A 83 17.84 -0.30 -31.79
N LEU A 84 17.62 0.03 -30.50
CA LEU A 84 16.35 0.52 -29.91
C LEU A 84 16.48 1.99 -29.45
N GLU A 85 15.59 2.87 -29.91
CA GLU A 85 15.46 4.33 -29.73
C GLU A 85 14.31 4.98 -28.95
N CYS A 86 14.51 5.78 -27.89
CA CYS A 86 13.77 7.01 -27.69
C CYS A 86 14.57 7.96 -26.78
N CYS A 87 15.04 9.10 -27.28
CA CYS A 87 15.41 10.29 -26.49
C CYS A 87 14.96 11.49 -27.32
N GLU A 88 14.26 12.46 -26.73
CA GLU A 88 13.42 13.45 -27.43
C GLU A 88 14.05 14.01 -28.71
N GLU A 89 13.34 13.79 -29.83
CA GLU A 89 13.54 14.15 -31.25
C GLU A 89 13.57 12.96 -32.22
N HIS A 90 13.74 11.70 -31.77
CA HIS A 90 13.79 10.52 -32.66
C HIS A 90 12.75 9.42 -32.35
N ASN A 91 11.47 9.79 -32.15
CA ASN A 91 10.34 8.84 -32.01
C ASN A 91 10.16 7.91 -33.23
N GLY A 92 10.72 8.27 -34.39
CA GLY A 92 10.41 7.62 -35.66
C GLY A 92 10.79 6.15 -35.72
N ARG A 93 11.90 5.73 -35.09
CA ARG A 93 12.45 4.38 -35.37
C ARG A 93 11.64 3.26 -34.73
N LEU A 94 11.31 3.35 -33.44
CA LEU A 94 10.57 2.30 -32.72
C LEU A 94 9.16 2.09 -33.30
N VAL A 95 8.49 3.18 -33.70
CA VAL A 95 7.15 3.15 -34.28
C VAL A 95 7.16 2.57 -35.69
N THR A 96 8.22 2.83 -36.48
CA THR A 96 8.32 2.41 -37.90
C THR A 96 8.88 1.01 -38.14
N MET A 97 9.47 0.33 -37.14
CA MET A 97 10.04 -1.01 -37.32
C MET A 97 8.98 -2.04 -37.75
N THR A 98 9.34 -3.05 -38.55
CA THR A 98 8.42 -4.17 -38.79
C THR A 98 8.18 -4.98 -37.51
N ASN A 99 7.11 -5.78 -37.46
CA ASN A 99 6.83 -6.64 -36.30
C ASN A 99 7.99 -7.62 -36.04
N ASP A 100 8.59 -8.20 -37.10
CA ASP A 100 9.74 -9.11 -36.98
C ASP A 100 10.98 -8.42 -36.42
N GLN A 101 11.27 -7.20 -36.89
CA GLN A 101 12.37 -6.40 -36.37
C GLN A 101 12.13 -6.06 -34.91
N LEU A 102 10.93 -5.62 -34.55
CA LEU A 102 10.57 -5.27 -33.18
C LEU A 102 10.62 -6.49 -32.25
N ASN A 103 10.08 -7.63 -32.67
CA ASN A 103 10.16 -8.91 -31.96
C ASN A 103 11.63 -9.27 -31.65
N THR A 104 12.49 -9.12 -32.65
CA THR A 104 13.91 -9.44 -32.51
C THR A 104 14.64 -8.44 -31.59
N VAL A 105 14.50 -7.13 -31.80
CA VAL A 105 15.21 -6.10 -31.01
C VAL A 105 14.77 -6.12 -29.56
N LEU A 106 13.47 -6.32 -29.29
CA LEU A 106 12.97 -6.44 -27.93
C LEU A 106 13.50 -7.70 -27.24
N GLY A 107 13.78 -8.77 -27.99
CA GLY A 107 14.41 -9.98 -27.46
C GLY A 107 15.82 -9.70 -26.93
N TYR A 108 16.62 -8.96 -27.71
CA TYR A 108 17.94 -8.48 -27.27
C TYR A 108 17.82 -7.49 -26.11
N PHE A 109 16.85 -6.58 -26.15
CA PHE A 109 16.60 -5.65 -25.06
C PHE A 109 16.33 -6.37 -23.73
N ILE A 110 15.43 -7.35 -23.70
CA ILE A 110 15.10 -8.09 -22.47
C ILE A 110 16.31 -8.82 -21.89
N THR A 111 17.18 -9.36 -22.75
CA THR A 111 18.36 -10.12 -22.33
C THR A 111 19.47 -9.21 -21.81
N GLU A 112 19.64 -8.03 -22.40
CA GLU A 112 20.72 -7.09 -22.10
C GLU A 112 20.35 -5.99 -21.08
N VAL A 113 19.07 -5.74 -20.83
CA VAL A 113 18.65 -4.64 -19.95
C VAL A 113 19.12 -4.84 -18.51
N ARG A 114 19.76 -3.80 -17.96
CA ARG A 114 20.28 -3.76 -16.59
C ARG A 114 19.90 -2.45 -15.92
N ASN A 115 19.79 -2.46 -14.59
CA ASN A 115 19.44 -1.27 -13.83
C ASN A 115 20.63 -0.29 -13.72
N LYS A 116 20.40 0.88 -13.10
CA LYS A 116 21.44 1.93 -12.90
C LYS A 116 22.69 1.44 -12.15
N LYS A 117 22.62 0.31 -11.43
CA LYS A 117 23.73 -0.33 -10.71
C LYS A 117 24.41 -1.46 -11.53
N GLY A 118 23.99 -1.67 -12.78
CA GLY A 118 24.48 -2.76 -13.63
C GLY A 118 23.90 -4.14 -13.29
N LEU A 119 22.93 -4.22 -12.38
CA LEU A 119 22.33 -5.48 -11.95
C LEU A 119 21.13 -5.86 -12.81
N GLU A 120 20.81 -7.16 -12.85
CA GLU A 120 19.61 -7.66 -13.51
C GLU A 120 18.34 -7.13 -12.84
N TYR A 121 17.30 -6.92 -13.66
CA TYR A 121 15.98 -6.54 -13.18
C TYR A 121 15.23 -7.74 -12.60
N TYR A 122 14.24 -7.48 -11.74
CA TYR A 122 13.32 -8.52 -11.30
C TYR A 122 12.47 -9.05 -12.46
N PRO A 123 12.06 -10.33 -12.43
CA PRO A 123 11.25 -10.93 -13.50
C PRO A 123 10.02 -10.08 -13.87
N ASN A 124 9.25 -9.62 -12.88
CA ASN A 124 8.06 -8.81 -13.13
C ASN A 124 8.41 -7.44 -13.72
N THR A 125 9.57 -6.86 -13.39
CA THR A 125 9.98 -5.59 -13.97
C THR A 125 10.18 -5.72 -15.48
N LEU A 126 10.76 -6.83 -15.97
CA LEU A 126 10.92 -7.07 -17.40
C LEU A 126 9.57 -7.14 -18.14
N TYR A 127 8.59 -7.82 -17.54
CA TYR A 127 7.22 -7.87 -18.07
C TYR A 127 6.60 -6.46 -18.20
N GLU A 128 6.80 -5.63 -17.17
CA GLU A 128 6.25 -4.26 -17.11
C GLU A 128 6.94 -3.31 -18.10
N LEU A 129 8.23 -3.53 -18.38
CA LEU A 129 8.94 -2.83 -19.46
C LEU A 129 8.26 -3.09 -20.81
N ILE A 130 7.89 -4.35 -21.10
CA ILE A 130 7.19 -4.71 -22.34
C ILE A 130 5.80 -4.09 -22.41
N ILE A 131 5.04 -4.07 -21.30
CA ILE A 131 3.75 -3.37 -21.24
C ILE A 131 3.94 -1.88 -21.53
N CYS A 132 4.95 -1.25 -20.95
CA CYS A 132 5.24 0.16 -21.14
C CYS A 132 5.56 0.47 -22.62
N ILE A 133 6.36 -0.38 -23.29
CA ILE A 133 6.66 -0.27 -24.72
C ILE A 133 5.41 -0.46 -25.56
N GLN A 134 4.58 -1.47 -25.26
CA GLN A 134 3.30 -1.67 -25.95
C GLN A 134 2.39 -0.44 -25.82
N ARG A 135 2.31 0.14 -24.62
CA ARG A 135 1.52 1.36 -24.38
C ARG A 135 2.06 2.54 -25.19
N PHE A 136 3.38 2.71 -25.26
CA PHE A 136 4.01 3.74 -26.08
C PHE A 136 3.66 3.58 -27.56
N LEU A 137 3.71 2.36 -28.10
CA LEU A 137 3.34 2.09 -29.49
C LEU A 137 1.87 2.43 -29.75
N ARG A 138 0.96 2.06 -28.83
CA ARG A 138 -0.47 2.42 -28.92
C ARG A 138 -0.71 3.93 -28.92
N GLN A 139 0.07 4.68 -28.14
CA GLN A 139 -0.03 6.15 -28.10
C GLN A 139 0.50 6.83 -29.37
N ASN A 140 1.31 6.13 -30.17
CA ASN A 140 1.83 6.62 -31.46
C ASN A 140 1.14 5.88 -32.63
N ASP A 141 -0.17 5.64 -32.52
CA ASP A 141 -1.05 5.05 -33.55
C ASP A 141 -0.66 3.64 -34.03
N ARG A 142 0.20 2.92 -33.30
CA ARG A 142 0.56 1.53 -33.56
C ARG A 142 -0.09 0.60 -32.55
N SER A 143 -1.29 0.13 -32.88
CA SER A 143 -2.01 -0.85 -32.05
C SER A 143 -1.51 -2.27 -32.31
N ILE A 144 -0.54 -2.71 -31.51
CA ILE A 144 -0.09 -4.11 -31.46
C ILE A 144 -0.32 -4.69 -30.06
N SER A 145 -0.47 -6.02 -29.98
CA SER A 145 -0.44 -6.75 -28.72
C SER A 145 0.80 -7.66 -28.66
N ILE A 146 1.89 -7.12 -28.14
CA ILE A 146 3.19 -7.82 -28.00
C ILE A 146 3.03 -9.13 -27.20
N LEU A 147 2.11 -9.16 -26.23
CA LEU A 147 1.90 -10.30 -25.35
C LEU A 147 0.92 -11.36 -25.90
N ASP A 148 0.15 -11.04 -26.94
CA ASP A 148 -0.88 -11.95 -27.48
C ASP A 148 -0.61 -12.35 -28.93
N ASP A 149 -0.17 -11.40 -29.76
CA ASP A 149 -0.02 -11.56 -31.20
C ASP A 149 0.99 -12.67 -31.56
N ARG A 150 0.67 -13.45 -32.61
CA ARG A 150 1.51 -14.57 -33.06
C ARG A 150 2.90 -14.12 -33.52
N ASP A 151 2.96 -12.93 -34.13
CA ASP A 151 4.17 -12.29 -34.64
C ASP A 151 5.24 -12.09 -33.56
N PHE A 152 4.86 -12.04 -32.27
CA PHE A 152 5.77 -11.82 -31.13
C PHE A 152 6.00 -13.10 -30.30
N SER A 153 5.70 -14.28 -30.84
CA SER A 153 5.92 -15.57 -30.16
C SER A 153 7.37 -15.78 -29.70
N ALA A 154 8.36 -15.40 -30.53
CA ALA A 154 9.78 -15.51 -30.18
C ALA A 154 10.15 -14.61 -28.98
N LEU A 155 9.76 -13.33 -29.02
CA LEU A 155 9.94 -12.40 -27.91
C LEU A 155 9.30 -12.90 -26.61
N ARG A 156 8.06 -13.42 -26.69
CA ARG A 156 7.38 -14.00 -25.52
C ARG A 156 8.15 -15.19 -24.95
N SER A 157 8.70 -16.04 -25.81
CA SER A 157 9.54 -17.15 -25.39
C SER A 157 10.84 -16.68 -24.72
N VAL A 158 11.47 -15.62 -25.25
CA VAL A 158 12.67 -14.99 -24.65
C VAL A 158 12.33 -14.37 -23.28
N LEU A 159 11.24 -13.60 -23.19
CA LEU A 159 10.77 -13.01 -21.94
C LEU A 159 10.49 -14.08 -20.88
N ASP A 160 9.70 -15.09 -21.22
CA ASP A 160 9.36 -16.20 -20.32
C ASP A 160 10.61 -16.98 -19.88
N SER A 161 11.52 -17.27 -20.81
CA SER A 161 12.78 -17.95 -20.50
C SER A 161 13.65 -17.14 -19.55
N LYS A 162 13.81 -15.83 -19.79
CA LYS A 162 14.59 -14.94 -18.93
C LYS A 162 13.95 -14.79 -17.55
N MET A 163 12.63 -14.61 -17.48
CA MET A 163 11.90 -14.55 -16.21
C MET A 163 12.04 -15.85 -15.40
N LYS A 164 11.98 -17.02 -16.05
CA LYS A 164 12.23 -18.32 -15.41
C LYS A 164 13.68 -18.46 -14.94
N GLU A 165 14.65 -18.04 -15.74
CA GLU A 165 16.07 -18.03 -15.37
C GLU A 165 16.32 -17.19 -14.12
N LEU A 166 15.87 -15.94 -14.11
CA LEU A 166 15.98 -15.04 -12.96
C LEU A 166 15.33 -15.64 -11.70
N SER A 167 14.15 -16.25 -11.86
CA SER A 167 13.44 -16.90 -10.76
C SER A 167 14.22 -18.11 -10.22
N ARG A 168 14.81 -18.95 -11.10
CA ARG A 168 15.68 -20.07 -10.69
C ARG A 168 16.93 -19.60 -9.97
N ASN A 169 17.48 -18.44 -10.37
CA ASN A 169 18.63 -17.81 -9.74
C ASN A 169 18.27 -17.12 -8.41
N GLY A 170 17.02 -17.19 -7.97
CA GLY A 170 16.56 -16.60 -6.71
C GLY A 170 16.27 -15.11 -6.77
N ILE A 171 16.35 -14.48 -7.95
CA ILE A 171 16.15 -13.05 -8.13
C ILE A 171 14.66 -12.74 -8.12
N GLY A 172 14.23 -11.88 -7.19
CA GLY A 172 12.83 -11.44 -7.08
C GLY A 172 11.91 -12.40 -6.33
N LEU A 173 12.43 -13.45 -5.69
CA LEU A 173 11.63 -14.37 -4.88
C LEU A 173 11.05 -13.70 -3.62
N LYS A 174 11.74 -12.68 -3.08
CA LYS A 174 11.27 -11.90 -1.92
C LYS A 174 10.63 -10.60 -2.40
N THR A 175 9.31 -10.53 -2.34
CA THR A 175 8.59 -9.26 -2.50
C THR A 175 8.75 -8.42 -1.23
N LYS A 176 9.20 -7.17 -1.37
CA LYS A 176 9.23 -6.20 -0.26
C LYS A 176 7.80 -5.84 0.14
N LYS A 177 7.20 -6.63 1.02
CA LYS A 177 5.91 -6.29 1.63
C LYS A 177 6.15 -5.19 2.66
N ALA A 178 5.16 -4.32 2.84
CA ALA A 178 5.19 -3.35 3.94
C ALA A 178 5.17 -4.11 5.27
N ASP A 179 6.00 -3.75 6.24
CA ASP A 179 6.04 -4.45 7.52
C ASP A 179 4.84 -4.09 8.39
N VAL A 180 4.45 -5.01 9.27
CA VAL A 180 3.36 -4.83 10.24
C VAL A 180 3.93 -4.17 11.49
N ILE A 181 3.18 -3.22 12.05
CA ILE A 181 3.54 -2.55 13.30
C ILE A 181 3.00 -3.41 14.45
N SER A 182 3.92 -3.99 15.21
CA SER A 182 3.58 -4.82 16.38
C SER A 182 2.90 -4.00 17.49
N ALA A 183 2.23 -4.69 18.41
CA ALA A 183 1.61 -4.03 19.57
C ALA A 183 2.66 -3.34 20.46
N ASP A 184 3.85 -3.94 20.59
CA ASP A 184 4.96 -3.38 21.36
C ASP A 184 5.54 -2.13 20.70
N GLN A 185 5.72 -2.15 19.37
CA GLN A 185 6.14 -0.97 18.62
C GLN A 185 5.13 0.19 18.74
N GLU A 186 3.84 -0.10 18.62
CA GLU A 186 2.81 0.93 18.83
C GLU A 186 2.83 1.45 20.27
N THR A 187 2.91 0.57 21.27
CA THR A 187 3.01 0.97 22.68
C THR A 187 4.23 1.84 22.92
N TYR A 188 5.38 1.47 22.35
CA TYR A 188 6.60 2.26 22.40
C TYR A 188 6.41 3.66 21.78
N MET A 189 5.76 3.75 20.61
CA MET A 189 5.50 5.04 19.95
C MET A 189 4.62 5.96 20.80
N TRP A 190 3.63 5.41 21.49
CA TRP A 190 2.80 6.17 22.44
C TRP A 190 3.60 6.58 23.68
N SER A 191 4.29 5.65 24.32
CA SER A 191 5.02 5.90 25.58
C SER A 191 6.20 6.85 25.42
N ASN A 192 6.86 6.87 24.25
CA ASN A 192 7.99 7.75 23.96
C ASN A 192 7.56 9.06 23.27
N ASN A 193 6.26 9.40 23.29
CA ASN A 193 5.73 10.64 22.73
C ASN A 193 6.08 10.84 21.24
N ILE A 194 6.22 9.75 20.48
CA ILE A 194 6.37 9.77 19.02
C ILE A 194 5.01 10.01 18.38
N LEU A 195 3.99 9.31 18.90
CA LEU A 195 2.58 9.60 18.66
C LEU A 195 2.06 10.50 19.78
N GLY A 196 1.21 11.46 19.43
CA GLY A 196 0.70 12.43 20.40
C GLY A 196 -0.02 13.61 19.75
N THR A 197 -0.44 14.56 20.57
CA THR A 197 -1.27 15.70 20.15
C THR A 197 -0.70 17.06 20.59
N ASP A 198 0.54 17.09 21.04
CA ASP A 198 1.21 18.25 21.64
C ASP A 198 1.66 19.31 20.62
N THR A 199 1.97 18.91 19.39
CA THR A 199 2.42 19.81 18.32
C THR A 199 1.60 19.66 17.04
N PRO A 200 1.53 20.69 16.17
CA PRO A 200 0.79 20.62 14.90
C PRO A 200 1.16 19.43 14.02
N LYS A 201 2.47 19.19 13.88
CA LYS A 201 2.97 18.07 13.07
C LYS A 201 2.61 16.73 13.70
N LYS A 202 2.87 16.56 15.02
CA LYS A 202 2.62 15.29 15.71
C LYS A 202 1.13 14.94 15.73
N LEU A 203 0.24 15.91 15.98
CA LEU A 203 -1.20 15.68 15.91
C LEU A 203 -1.63 15.21 14.51
N CYS A 204 -1.12 15.83 13.45
CA CYS A 204 -1.45 15.47 12.07
C CYS A 204 -0.93 14.07 11.71
N ASP A 205 0.33 13.77 12.03
CA ASP A 205 0.95 12.47 11.76
C ASP A 205 0.30 11.34 12.57
N THR A 206 -0.05 11.61 13.84
CA THR A 206 -0.78 10.68 14.71
C THR A 206 -2.19 10.44 14.23
N LEU A 207 -2.89 11.49 13.77
CA LEU A 207 -4.23 11.35 13.19
C LEU A 207 -4.17 10.53 11.90
N LEU A 208 -3.16 10.72 11.05
CA LEU A 208 -2.92 9.88 9.87
C LEU A 208 -2.70 8.42 10.25
N TYR A 209 -1.86 8.16 11.24
CA TYR A 209 -1.62 6.82 11.80
C TYR A 209 -2.95 6.17 12.23
N CYS A 210 -3.72 6.87 13.06
CA CYS A 210 -4.98 6.37 13.58
C CYS A 210 -6.03 6.15 12.48
N ILE A 211 -6.18 7.07 11.52
CA ILE A 211 -7.09 6.94 10.38
C ILE A 211 -6.70 5.77 9.50
N GLY A 212 -5.42 5.65 9.15
CA GLY A 212 -4.93 4.57 8.29
C GLY A 212 -5.09 3.20 8.94
N LEU A 213 -4.92 3.11 10.27
CA LEU A 213 -5.13 1.87 11.03
C LEU A 213 -6.62 1.54 11.18
N ASN A 214 -7.44 2.50 11.65
CA ASN A 214 -8.85 2.26 11.97
C ASN A 214 -9.73 2.08 10.74
N PHE A 215 -9.42 2.76 9.63
CA PHE A 215 -10.18 2.62 8.38
C PHE A 215 -9.47 1.75 7.34
N ALA A 216 -8.27 1.24 7.63
CA ALA A 216 -7.52 0.38 6.72
C ALA A 216 -7.38 0.99 5.30
N LEU A 217 -7.06 2.28 5.23
CA LEU A 217 -6.90 2.99 3.96
C LEU A 217 -5.67 2.47 3.18
N ARG A 218 -5.72 2.52 1.86
CA ARG A 218 -4.54 2.32 1.00
C ARG A 218 -3.59 3.51 1.13
N ALA A 219 -2.33 3.27 0.81
CA ALA A 219 -1.27 4.25 0.98
C ALA A 219 -1.49 5.52 0.14
N GLY A 220 -0.95 6.64 0.62
CA GLY A 220 -0.75 7.88 -0.14
C GLY A 220 -2.02 8.53 -0.68
N GLN A 221 -2.54 8.02 -1.79
CA GLN A 221 -3.60 8.65 -2.57
C GLN A 221 -4.95 8.65 -1.85
N GLU A 222 -5.33 7.57 -1.16
CA GLU A 222 -6.59 7.57 -0.38
C GLU A 222 -6.55 8.61 0.73
N HIS A 223 -5.43 8.72 1.46
CA HIS A 223 -5.23 9.79 2.45
C HIS A 223 -5.24 11.18 1.80
N ARG A 224 -4.60 11.33 0.63
CA ARG A 224 -4.54 12.60 -0.11
C ARG A 224 -5.93 13.08 -0.56
N ASN A 225 -6.79 12.13 -0.93
CA ASN A 225 -8.12 12.42 -1.46
C ASN A 225 -9.16 12.67 -0.37
N LEU A 226 -8.84 12.48 0.91
CA LEU A 226 -9.74 12.81 2.01
C LEU A 226 -10.03 14.32 2.00
N ARG A 227 -11.30 14.66 2.21
CA ARG A 227 -11.80 16.03 2.21
C ARG A 227 -12.57 16.35 3.49
N VAL A 228 -12.75 17.64 3.73
CA VAL A 228 -13.67 18.21 4.73
C VAL A 228 -14.78 19.01 4.03
N GLY A 229 -15.85 19.33 4.77
CA GLY A 229 -17.00 20.07 4.27
C GLY A 229 -18.13 19.14 3.81
N THR A 230 -18.97 19.62 2.88
CA THR A 230 -20.21 18.94 2.44
C THR A 230 -19.98 17.53 1.91
N ASN A 231 -18.86 17.32 1.19
CA ASN A 231 -18.52 16.04 0.56
C ASN A 231 -17.38 15.32 1.31
N SER A 232 -17.33 15.47 2.64
CA SER A 232 -16.38 14.78 3.50
C SER A 232 -16.65 13.29 3.52
N GLN A 233 -15.61 12.48 3.31
CA GLN A 233 -15.71 11.02 3.45
C GLN A 233 -15.78 10.58 4.92
N ILE A 234 -15.37 11.44 5.86
CA ILE A 234 -15.36 11.15 7.29
C ILE A 234 -16.43 11.98 7.98
N SER A 235 -17.30 11.31 8.72
CA SER A 235 -18.38 11.95 9.49
C SER A 235 -18.36 11.50 10.95
N LEU A 236 -18.57 12.45 11.87
CA LEU A 236 -18.73 12.17 13.30
C LEU A 236 -20.21 11.88 13.59
N LYS A 237 -20.49 10.72 14.18
CA LYS A 237 -21.84 10.25 14.49
C LYS A 237 -21.90 9.69 15.91
N ILE A 238 -23.12 9.48 16.40
CA ILE A 238 -23.40 8.83 17.68
C ILE A 238 -24.09 7.51 17.39
N SER A 239 -23.63 6.45 18.04
CA SER A 239 -24.16 5.10 17.89
C SER A 239 -25.52 5.01 18.56
N PRO A 240 -26.58 4.59 17.84
CA PRO A 240 -27.91 4.47 18.42
C PRO A 240 -28.01 3.33 19.44
N THR A 241 -27.07 2.38 19.41
CA THR A 241 -27.09 1.17 20.24
C THR A 241 -26.49 1.41 21.63
N ASP A 242 -25.38 2.14 21.71
CA ASP A 242 -24.61 2.30 22.95
C ASP A 242 -24.30 3.78 23.30
N GLY A 243 -24.78 4.73 22.50
CA GLY A 243 -24.56 6.16 22.70
C GLY A 243 -23.12 6.63 22.46
N ARG A 244 -22.20 5.75 22.05
CA ARG A 244 -20.79 6.11 21.83
C ARG A 244 -20.61 6.93 20.57
N LYS A 245 -19.73 7.93 20.61
CA LYS A 245 -19.32 8.66 19.41
C LYS A 245 -18.48 7.74 18.52
N TYR A 246 -18.61 7.87 17.21
CA TYR A 246 -17.78 7.17 16.25
C TYR A 246 -17.53 8.02 15.01
N LEU A 247 -16.40 7.80 14.36
CA LEU A 247 -16.16 8.30 13.00
C LEU A 247 -16.56 7.22 12.01
N GLU A 248 -17.33 7.60 11.00
CA GLU A 248 -17.66 6.76 9.85
C GLU A 248 -16.91 7.27 8.62
N TYR A 249 -16.14 6.38 8.00
CA TYR A 249 -15.52 6.59 6.72
C TYR A 249 -16.31 5.88 5.62
N THR A 250 -16.66 6.62 4.58
CA THR A 250 -17.29 6.08 3.36
C THR A 250 -16.37 6.34 2.17
N GLU A 251 -15.98 5.28 1.46
CA GLU A 251 -15.13 5.38 0.27
C GLU A 251 -15.91 6.03 -0.90
N ASP A 252 -15.35 7.08 -1.52
CA ASP A 252 -15.92 7.64 -2.75
C ASP A 252 -15.68 6.70 -3.93
N VAL A 253 -14.39 6.53 -4.25
CA VAL A 253 -13.85 5.74 -5.33
C VAL A 253 -12.54 5.14 -4.87
N SER A 254 -12.16 4.02 -5.47
CA SER A 254 -10.87 3.38 -5.26
C SER A 254 -10.33 2.86 -6.58
N LYS A 255 -9.07 2.39 -6.58
CA LYS A 255 -8.45 1.71 -7.72
C LYS A 255 -9.36 0.66 -8.39
N THR A 256 -10.15 -0.04 -7.59
CA THR A 256 -11.04 -1.14 -8.03
C THR A 256 -12.51 -0.73 -8.08
N ASN A 257 -12.80 0.55 -7.81
CA ASN A 257 -14.12 1.14 -7.87
C ASN A 257 -13.97 2.59 -8.32
N CYS A 258 -13.70 2.80 -9.60
CA CYS A 258 -13.53 4.14 -10.16
C CYS A 258 -14.86 4.92 -10.30
N GLY A 259 -15.98 4.36 -9.82
CA GLY A 259 -17.31 4.87 -10.12
C GLY A 259 -17.68 4.66 -11.60
N GLY A 260 -18.68 5.40 -12.07
CA GLY A 260 -19.13 5.34 -13.46
C GLY A 260 -20.03 4.15 -13.79
N LEU A 261 -20.33 3.97 -15.08
CA LEU A 261 -21.37 3.07 -15.56
C LEU A 261 -21.12 1.59 -15.18
N GLU A 262 -19.86 1.17 -15.17
CA GLU A 262 -19.41 -0.20 -14.91
C GLU A 262 -19.44 -0.56 -13.42
N HIS A 263 -19.27 0.43 -12.54
CA HIS A 263 -19.20 0.21 -11.10
C HIS A 263 -20.48 0.59 -10.34
N ARG A 264 -21.60 0.82 -11.05
CA ARG A 264 -22.88 1.25 -10.43
C ARG A 264 -23.42 0.32 -9.34
N LYS A 265 -23.10 -0.98 -9.43
CA LYS A 265 -23.53 -1.99 -8.45
C LYS A 265 -22.50 -2.24 -7.35
N ILE A 266 -21.34 -1.59 -7.42
CA ILE A 266 -20.26 -1.77 -6.47
C ILE A 266 -20.57 -0.92 -5.24
N GLN A 267 -20.81 -1.58 -4.10
CA GLN A 267 -21.01 -0.89 -2.83
C GLN A 267 -19.70 -0.30 -2.34
N SER A 268 -19.71 0.99 -1.99
CA SER A 268 -18.59 1.64 -1.34
C SER A 268 -18.26 1.00 -0.01
N LYS A 269 -16.96 0.95 0.30
CA LYS A 269 -16.48 0.54 1.61
C LYS A 269 -16.95 1.54 2.66
N VAL A 270 -17.61 1.05 3.72
CA VAL A 270 -18.01 1.84 4.89
C VAL A 270 -17.37 1.25 6.13
N VAL A 271 -16.66 2.05 6.90
CA VAL A 271 -15.94 1.59 8.10
C VAL A 271 -16.13 2.57 9.25
N ARG A 272 -16.31 2.03 10.46
CA ARG A 272 -16.46 2.81 11.69
C ARG A 272 -15.24 2.68 12.61
N ALA A 273 -14.95 3.75 13.32
CA ALA A 273 -13.98 3.81 14.41
C ALA A 273 -14.66 4.43 15.63
N TYR A 274 -14.85 3.64 16.68
CA TYR A 274 -15.60 4.03 17.87
C TYR A 274 -14.70 4.76 18.88
N GLN A 275 -15.31 5.59 19.72
CA GLN A 275 -14.66 6.25 20.82
C GLN A 275 -14.01 5.22 21.76
N ASN A 276 -12.72 5.40 22.03
CA ASN A 276 -12.01 4.64 23.05
C ASN A 276 -12.20 5.35 24.40
N THR A 277 -12.96 4.70 25.29
CA THR A 277 -13.23 5.18 26.65
C THR A 277 -12.13 4.80 27.63
N ASP A 278 -11.38 3.74 27.33
CA ASP A 278 -10.41 3.14 28.25
C ASP A 278 -9.06 3.88 28.18
N CYS A 279 -8.71 4.38 27.00
CA CYS A 279 -7.51 5.21 26.77
C CYS A 279 -7.87 6.49 25.99
N PRO A 280 -8.42 7.54 26.65
CA PRO A 280 -8.85 8.77 26.00
C PRO A 280 -7.74 9.51 25.23
N GLU A 281 -6.49 9.36 25.64
CA GLU A 281 -5.30 9.95 25.01
C GLU A 281 -4.95 9.28 23.68
N ARG A 282 -5.39 8.02 23.46
CA ARG A 282 -5.24 7.27 22.20
C ARG A 282 -6.50 7.30 21.34
N CYS A 283 -7.52 8.04 21.77
CA CYS A 283 -8.83 8.06 21.11
C CYS A 283 -8.80 8.88 19.81
N ILE A 284 -9.05 8.22 18.68
CA ILE A 284 -9.14 8.86 17.36
C ILE A 284 -10.20 9.97 17.31
N ILE A 285 -11.30 9.83 18.05
CA ILE A 285 -12.37 10.84 18.10
C ILE A 285 -11.86 12.14 18.70
N ASN A 286 -11.15 12.06 19.83
CA ASN A 286 -10.60 13.23 20.52
C ASN A 286 -9.55 13.93 19.64
N MET A 287 -8.67 13.15 18.99
CA MET A 287 -7.66 13.68 18.06
C MET A 287 -8.31 14.34 16.84
N TYR A 288 -9.34 13.73 16.27
CA TYR A 288 -10.09 14.27 15.14
C TYR A 288 -10.75 15.60 15.52
N GLN A 289 -11.45 15.66 16.66
CA GLN A 289 -12.12 16.87 17.11
C GLN A 289 -11.11 18.00 17.38
N LYS A 290 -10.01 17.69 18.06
CA LYS A 290 -8.91 18.64 18.30
C LYS A 290 -8.29 19.13 16.98
N TYR A 291 -8.05 18.23 16.04
CA TYR A 291 -7.52 18.61 14.73
C TYR A 291 -8.49 19.55 14.00
N MET A 292 -9.78 19.21 13.97
CA MET A 292 -10.80 20.02 13.31
C MET A 292 -10.96 21.41 13.94
N SER A 293 -10.85 21.53 15.27
CA SER A 293 -10.94 22.83 15.94
C SER A 293 -9.71 23.72 15.72
N LEU A 294 -8.57 23.15 15.32
CA LEU A 294 -7.31 23.87 15.09
C LEU A 294 -7.06 24.18 13.61
N ARG A 295 -7.98 23.77 12.73
CA ARG A 295 -7.98 24.18 11.32
C ARG A 295 -8.45 25.65 11.22
N PRO A 296 -8.04 26.37 10.16
CA PRO A 296 -8.55 27.72 9.92
C PRO A 296 -10.08 27.76 9.82
N ASN A 297 -10.72 28.62 10.61
CA ASN A 297 -12.18 28.76 10.64
C ASN A 297 -12.76 29.22 9.29
N GLU A 298 -12.04 30.10 8.58
CA GLU A 298 -12.42 30.63 7.26
C GLU A 298 -11.66 29.95 6.10
N GLY A 299 -11.08 28.77 6.35
CA GLY A 299 -10.32 28.05 5.34
C GLY A 299 -11.18 27.58 4.17
N LYS A 300 -10.70 27.79 2.94
CA LYS A 300 -11.34 27.32 1.70
C LYS A 300 -10.79 25.97 1.26
N CYS A 301 -9.67 25.52 1.83
CA CYS A 301 -9.05 24.26 1.47
C CYS A 301 -9.90 23.09 1.94
N GLN A 302 -10.44 22.36 0.96
CA GLN A 302 -11.23 21.16 1.20
C GLN A 302 -10.38 19.95 1.58
N ALA A 303 -9.04 20.00 1.46
CA ALA A 303 -8.20 18.85 1.79
C ALA A 303 -8.24 18.51 3.28
N PHE A 304 -8.25 17.22 3.61
CA PHE A 304 -8.28 16.79 5.00
C PHE A 304 -6.98 17.09 5.75
N TYR A 305 -5.82 16.74 5.18
CA TYR A 305 -4.52 17.00 5.83
C TYR A 305 -3.95 18.34 5.38
N LEU A 306 -3.80 19.25 6.33
CA LEU A 306 -3.27 20.59 6.12
C LEU A 306 -1.83 20.70 6.59
N ARG A 307 -1.11 21.67 6.02
CA ARG A 307 0.26 22.02 6.40
C ARG A 307 0.28 22.67 7.78
N SER A 308 1.22 22.27 8.63
CA SER A 308 1.43 22.93 9.92
C SER A 308 1.97 24.35 9.72
N LYS A 309 1.42 25.30 10.48
CA LYS A 309 1.95 26.66 10.56
C LYS A 309 3.37 26.69 11.09
N LYS A 310 4.17 27.61 10.58
CA LYS A 310 5.50 27.90 11.14
C LYS A 310 5.41 28.49 12.55
N TYR A 311 4.39 29.32 12.80
CA TYR A 311 4.12 29.96 14.08
C TYR A 311 2.65 29.74 14.45
N PRO A 312 2.31 28.58 15.05
CA PRO A 312 0.94 28.26 15.45
C PRO A 312 0.49 29.15 16.63
N THR A 313 -0.81 29.46 16.69
CA THR A 313 -1.44 30.12 17.84
C THR A 313 -2.16 29.09 18.73
N SER A 314 -2.80 29.50 19.82
CA SER A 314 -3.63 28.62 20.66
C SER A 314 -4.76 27.96 19.88
N ASP A 315 -5.36 28.71 18.94
CA ASP A 315 -6.62 28.34 18.31
C ASP A 315 -6.45 27.94 16.83
N GLU A 316 -5.27 28.16 16.23
CA GLU A 316 -5.04 27.85 14.81
C GLU A 316 -3.62 27.32 14.57
N TRP A 317 -3.53 26.03 14.22
CA TRP A 317 -2.26 25.31 14.06
C TRP A 317 -1.86 25.04 12.61
N TYR A 318 -2.80 25.14 11.68
CA TYR A 318 -2.62 24.71 10.30
C TYR A 318 -2.85 25.87 9.32
N ASP A 319 -2.11 25.87 8.22
CA ASP A 319 -2.34 26.77 7.09
C ASP A 319 -3.48 26.23 6.22
N ASP A 320 -4.19 27.11 5.52
CA ASP A 320 -5.24 26.75 4.55
C ASP A 320 -4.65 26.19 3.23
N CYS A 321 -3.68 25.29 3.36
CA CYS A 321 -2.92 24.71 2.27
C CYS A 321 -2.75 23.21 2.53
N PRO A 322 -2.99 22.36 1.52
CA PRO A 322 -2.86 20.94 1.70
C PRO A 322 -1.38 20.54 1.95
N ILE A 323 -1.17 19.48 2.74
CA ILE A 323 0.18 18.91 2.93
C ILE A 323 0.76 18.43 1.59
N GLY A 324 2.09 18.45 1.42
CA GLY A 324 2.71 17.93 0.20
C GLY A 324 2.49 16.42 0.03
N VAL A 325 2.21 15.95 -1.20
CA VAL A 325 1.90 14.53 -1.46
C VAL A 325 3.03 13.60 -0.98
N HIS A 326 4.28 13.92 -1.29
CA HIS A 326 5.43 13.12 -0.85
C HIS A 326 5.62 13.15 0.67
N GLN A 327 5.32 14.27 1.33
CA GLN A 327 5.37 14.37 2.78
C GLN A 327 4.33 13.45 3.43
N LEU A 328 3.10 13.49 2.93
CA LEU A 328 2.01 12.62 3.39
C LEU A 328 2.33 11.13 3.21
N GLN A 329 2.94 10.77 2.08
CA GLN A 329 3.31 9.38 1.78
C GLN A 329 4.42 8.84 2.70
N LYS A 330 5.28 9.72 3.23
CA LYS A 330 6.39 9.36 4.09
C LYS A 330 6.04 9.32 5.58
N THR A 331 4.86 9.80 6.01
CA THR A 331 4.47 9.91 7.42
C THR A 331 4.79 8.68 8.27
N VAL A 332 4.31 7.48 7.90
CA VAL A 332 4.56 6.27 8.71
C VAL A 332 6.03 5.84 8.66
N SER A 333 6.71 6.06 7.53
CA SER A 333 8.15 5.80 7.42
C SER A 333 8.94 6.70 8.37
N ASP A 334 8.60 7.99 8.42
CA ASP A 334 9.25 8.98 9.27
C ASP A 334 8.96 8.73 10.76
N LEU A 335 7.73 8.33 11.12
CA LEU A 335 7.39 7.91 12.49
C LEU A 335 8.21 6.71 12.94
N CYS A 336 8.32 5.67 12.10
CA CYS A 336 9.09 4.47 12.43
C CYS A 336 10.61 4.75 12.49
N LYS A 337 11.12 5.62 11.61
CA LYS A 337 12.52 6.09 11.66
C LYS A 337 12.80 6.90 12.93
N GLY A 338 11.88 7.78 13.32
CA GLY A 338 11.95 8.52 14.59
C GLY A 338 11.97 7.59 15.81
N ALA A 339 11.31 6.43 15.71
CA ALA A 339 11.33 5.37 16.71
C ALA A 339 12.53 4.42 16.62
N GLN A 340 13.44 4.64 15.65
CA GLN A 340 14.58 3.76 15.36
C GLN A 340 14.19 2.31 15.01
N PHE A 341 13.00 2.12 14.44
CA PHE A 341 12.56 0.80 14.00
C PHE A 341 13.18 0.43 12.66
N SER A 342 13.80 -0.75 12.59
CA SER A 342 14.28 -1.34 11.33
C SER A 342 13.14 -2.04 10.59
N GLY A 343 12.99 -1.76 9.31
CA GLY A 343 11.99 -2.43 8.46
C GLY A 343 11.46 -1.55 7.34
N ASN A 344 10.66 -2.15 6.48
CA ASN A 344 9.96 -1.50 5.38
C ASN A 344 8.61 -0.94 5.85
N PHE A 345 8.63 0.15 6.61
CA PHE A 345 7.42 0.82 7.08
C PHE A 345 6.95 1.91 6.13
N THR A 346 5.69 1.82 5.73
CA THR A 346 5.01 2.78 4.83
C THR A 346 3.59 3.02 5.31
N ASN A 347 2.84 3.96 4.74
CA ASN A 347 1.43 4.12 5.11
C ASN A 347 0.60 2.83 4.86
N HIS A 348 1.04 1.95 3.93
CA HIS A 348 0.40 0.65 3.71
C HIS A 348 0.57 -0.31 4.90
N SER A 349 1.60 -0.11 5.73
CA SER A 349 1.83 -0.86 6.97
C SER A 349 0.63 -0.77 7.92
N LEU A 350 -0.10 0.35 7.95
CA LEU A 350 -1.27 0.52 8.82
C LEU A 350 -2.41 -0.41 8.42
N ARG A 351 -2.73 -0.49 7.13
CA ARG A 351 -3.71 -1.43 6.58
C ARG A 351 -3.27 -2.87 6.80
N ALA A 352 -1.99 -3.17 6.61
CA ALA A 352 -1.45 -4.50 6.86
C ALA A 352 -1.58 -4.90 8.34
N THR A 353 -1.29 -3.96 9.23
CA THR A 353 -1.42 -4.12 10.67
C THR A 353 -2.86 -4.36 11.09
N ALA A 354 -3.80 -3.55 10.59
CA ALA A 354 -5.22 -3.72 10.85
C ALA A 354 -5.72 -5.11 10.46
N ALA A 355 -5.43 -5.55 9.23
CA ALA A 355 -5.84 -6.87 8.74
C ALA A 355 -5.20 -8.01 9.54
N THR A 356 -3.90 -7.90 9.85
CA THR A 356 -3.16 -8.92 10.61
C THR A 356 -3.71 -9.07 12.03
N ARG A 357 -4.03 -7.96 12.71
CA ARG A 357 -4.63 -7.97 14.05
C ARG A 357 -6.00 -8.65 14.05
N LEU A 358 -6.84 -8.36 13.06
CA LEU A 358 -8.15 -8.98 12.94
C LEU A 358 -8.04 -10.50 12.70
N TYR A 359 -7.12 -10.93 11.83
CA TYR A 359 -6.87 -12.35 11.63
C TYR A 359 -6.34 -13.04 12.89
N ALA A 360 -5.40 -12.42 13.61
CA ALA A 360 -4.87 -12.96 14.86
C ALA A 360 -5.95 -13.08 15.95
N ALA A 361 -6.92 -12.16 15.96
CA ALA A 361 -8.07 -12.20 16.86
C ALA A 361 -9.19 -13.18 16.42
N GLY A 362 -9.00 -13.93 15.33
CA GLY A 362 -9.99 -14.89 14.83
C GLY A 362 -11.25 -14.25 14.23
N VAL A 363 -11.18 -12.97 13.82
CA VAL A 363 -12.30 -12.29 13.16
C VAL A 363 -12.57 -12.94 11.80
N ASP A 364 -13.85 -13.07 11.46
CA ASP A 364 -14.28 -13.67 10.21
C ASP A 364 -13.70 -12.94 8.96
N GLU A 365 -13.32 -13.72 7.94
CA GLU A 365 -12.67 -13.22 6.73
C GLU A 365 -13.56 -12.24 5.95
N GLN A 366 -14.89 -12.38 6.00
CA GLN A 366 -15.83 -11.45 5.39
C GLN A 366 -15.73 -10.07 6.06
N LEU A 367 -15.77 -10.02 7.40
CA LEU A 367 -15.66 -8.77 8.15
C LEU A 367 -14.30 -8.08 7.94
N ILE A 368 -13.23 -8.87 7.84
CA ILE A 368 -11.89 -8.34 7.50
C ILE A 368 -11.90 -7.76 6.08
N SER A 369 -12.52 -8.46 5.13
CA SER A 369 -12.63 -8.02 3.74
C SER A 369 -13.43 -6.74 3.61
N GLU A 370 -14.53 -6.60 4.34
CA GLU A 370 -15.34 -5.38 4.42
C GLU A 370 -14.54 -4.23 5.05
N LYS A 371 -13.90 -4.46 6.20
CA LYS A 371 -13.05 -3.46 6.89
C LYS A 371 -11.91 -2.97 6.01
N THR A 372 -11.30 -3.85 5.23
CA THR A 372 -10.14 -3.52 4.40
C THR A 372 -10.54 -3.10 2.99
N GLY A 373 -11.75 -3.41 2.53
CA GLY A 373 -12.20 -3.16 1.15
C GLY A 373 -11.56 -4.10 0.13
N HIS A 374 -11.36 -5.37 0.48
CA HIS A 374 -11.01 -6.42 -0.49
C HIS A 374 -12.28 -7.13 -0.97
N ARG A 375 -12.29 -7.49 -2.26
CA ARG A 375 -13.38 -8.26 -2.89
C ARG A 375 -12.93 -9.64 -3.36
N SER A 376 -11.65 -9.95 -3.18
CA SER A 376 -11.02 -11.19 -3.63
C SER A 376 -10.17 -11.79 -2.51
N SER A 377 -9.67 -12.99 -2.76
CA SER A 377 -8.76 -13.72 -1.86
C SER A 377 -7.44 -13.00 -1.57
N ALA A 378 -7.16 -11.84 -2.20
CA ALA A 378 -5.99 -11.01 -1.93
C ALA A 378 -5.86 -10.60 -0.45
N VAL A 379 -6.98 -10.54 0.29
CA VAL A 379 -6.98 -10.31 1.75
C VAL A 379 -6.18 -11.36 2.52
N ARG A 380 -6.09 -12.60 2.00
CA ARG A 380 -5.32 -13.68 2.63
C ARG A 380 -3.82 -13.40 2.63
N GLY A 381 -3.34 -12.49 1.78
CA GLY A 381 -1.95 -12.02 1.81
C GLY A 381 -1.55 -11.31 3.11
N TYR A 382 -2.53 -10.93 3.95
CA TYR A 382 -2.31 -10.38 5.29
C TYR A 382 -2.37 -11.43 6.41
N LYS A 383 -2.65 -12.70 6.12
CA LYS A 383 -2.45 -13.81 7.07
C LYS A 383 -0.95 -14.04 7.23
N ARG A 384 -0.31 -13.20 8.05
CA ARG A 384 1.10 -13.36 8.38
C ARG A 384 1.23 -14.41 9.46
N THR A 385 2.04 -15.42 9.19
CA THR A 385 2.48 -16.37 10.22
C THR A 385 3.32 -15.61 11.24
N CYS A 386 2.93 -15.66 12.51
CA CYS A 386 3.82 -15.23 13.60
C CYS A 386 4.79 -16.36 13.97
N GLU A 387 5.88 -16.01 14.65
CA GLU A 387 6.89 -16.98 15.09
C GLU A 387 6.25 -18.08 15.96
N ASP A 388 5.35 -17.72 16.88
CA ASP A 388 4.65 -18.68 17.74
C ASP A 388 3.84 -19.70 16.93
N GLN A 389 3.20 -19.27 15.83
CA GLN A 389 2.48 -20.18 14.93
C GLN A 389 3.45 -21.11 14.19
N LEU A 390 4.63 -20.62 13.78
CA LEU A 390 5.64 -21.44 13.13
C LEU A 390 6.23 -22.47 14.11
N ILE A 391 6.52 -22.07 15.35
CA ILE A 391 6.97 -22.95 16.43
C ILE A 391 5.90 -24.01 16.73
N MET A 392 4.63 -23.60 16.81
CA MET A 392 3.51 -24.53 17.00
C MET A 392 3.46 -25.56 15.85
N VAL A 393 3.52 -25.12 14.59
CA VAL A 393 3.50 -26.01 13.43
C VAL A 393 4.70 -26.96 13.44
N ASP A 394 5.91 -26.46 13.71
CA ASP A 394 7.11 -27.29 13.83
C ASP A 394 6.98 -28.33 14.95
N SER A 395 6.46 -27.92 16.12
CA SER A 395 6.26 -28.83 17.24
C SER A 395 5.29 -29.97 16.90
N VAL A 396 4.20 -29.66 16.19
CA VAL A 396 3.22 -30.65 15.72
C VAL A 396 3.84 -31.59 14.69
N VAL A 397 4.55 -31.05 13.69
CA VAL A 397 5.23 -31.83 12.65
C VAL A 397 6.28 -32.78 13.27
N ASN A 398 7.00 -32.30 14.29
CA ASN A 398 8.01 -33.08 15.00
C ASN A 398 7.44 -33.98 16.11
N ALA A 399 6.11 -34.12 16.20
CA ALA A 399 5.41 -34.88 17.25
C ALA A 399 5.86 -34.51 18.69
N LYS A 400 6.36 -33.28 18.88
CA LYS A 400 6.68 -32.74 20.19
C LYS A 400 5.37 -32.34 20.83
N VAL A 401 4.81 -33.24 21.64
CA VAL A 401 3.59 -32.98 22.42
C VAL A 401 3.86 -31.80 23.36
N HIS A 402 3.34 -30.62 23.00
CA HIS A 402 3.12 -29.60 24.01
C HIS A 402 1.97 -30.06 24.88
N LYS A 403 2.27 -30.38 26.15
CA LYS A 403 1.26 -30.35 27.21
C LYS A 403 0.72 -28.93 27.23
N THR A 404 -0.46 -28.73 26.68
CA THR A 404 -1.17 -27.45 26.76
C THR A 404 -1.27 -27.08 28.23
N GLN A 405 -0.64 -25.97 28.61
CA GLN A 405 -0.96 -25.30 29.87
C GLN A 405 -2.34 -24.66 29.71
N ASP A 406 -3.37 -25.50 29.76
CA ASP A 406 -4.76 -25.08 29.80
C ASP A 406 -5.54 -26.04 30.71
N SER A 407 -5.02 -26.22 31.93
CA SER A 407 -5.63 -27.07 32.96
C SER A 407 -5.88 -26.35 34.30
N THR A 408 -5.81 -25.02 34.34
CA THR A 408 -6.04 -24.28 35.60
C THR A 408 -7.49 -23.80 35.75
N LEU A 409 -8.29 -23.78 34.68
CA LEU A 409 -9.71 -23.37 34.76
C LEU A 409 -10.70 -24.54 34.87
N THR A 410 -10.34 -25.75 34.46
CA THR A 410 -11.23 -26.93 34.51
C THR A 410 -11.10 -27.76 35.78
N LYS A 411 -10.01 -27.63 36.56
CA LYS A 411 -9.83 -28.38 37.83
C LYS A 411 -10.60 -27.81 39.02
N SER A 412 -11.03 -26.53 38.99
CA SER A 412 -11.73 -25.93 40.14
C SER A 412 -13.23 -26.27 40.24
N ILE A 413 -13.83 -26.89 39.20
CA ILE A 413 -15.28 -27.14 39.15
C ILE A 413 -15.63 -28.59 39.53
N VAL A 414 -14.68 -29.52 39.51
CA VAL A 414 -14.97 -30.97 39.63
C VAL A 414 -14.81 -31.52 41.06
N ASP A 415 -14.32 -30.73 42.03
CA ASP A 415 -14.04 -31.22 43.39
C ASP A 415 -15.25 -31.18 44.38
N LYS A 416 -16.50 -31.02 43.91
CA LYS A 416 -17.70 -31.03 44.78
C LYS A 416 -18.88 -31.83 44.26
N VAL A 417 -18.64 -33.04 43.75
CA VAL A 417 -19.70 -34.04 43.55
C VAL A 417 -19.71 -34.97 44.76
N ASP A 418 -20.59 -34.71 45.73
CA ASP A 418 -20.83 -35.61 46.87
C ASP A 418 -21.95 -36.59 46.50
N VAL A 419 -21.58 -37.80 46.08
CA VAL A 419 -22.53 -38.88 45.81
C VAL A 419 -22.86 -39.56 47.13
N LYS A 420 -23.98 -39.18 47.76
CA LYS A 420 -24.51 -39.93 48.90
C LYS A 420 -25.46 -41.02 48.43
N GLY A 421 -25.08 -42.28 48.67
CA GLY A 421 -26.04 -43.38 48.72
C GLY A 421 -25.47 -44.74 48.34
N ASP A 422 -24.95 -45.46 49.33
CA ASP A 422 -25.04 -46.93 49.38
C ASP A 422 -25.77 -47.27 50.69
N ASP A 423 -27.10 -47.20 50.66
CA ASP A 423 -27.95 -47.74 51.72
C ASP A 423 -28.94 -48.72 51.05
N PRO A 424 -28.77 -50.04 51.23
CA PRO A 424 -29.39 -51.08 50.39
C PRO A 424 -30.87 -51.35 50.71
N LYS A 425 -31.64 -50.36 51.22
CA LYS A 425 -33.05 -50.51 51.62
C LYS A 425 -34.00 -49.40 51.17
N ASN A 426 -33.68 -48.66 50.11
CA ASN A 426 -34.63 -47.67 49.58
C ASN A 426 -35.02 -47.97 48.13
N GLU A 427 -36.17 -48.64 47.97
CA GLU A 427 -36.77 -49.04 46.67
C GLU A 427 -37.46 -47.88 45.91
N ASN A 428 -37.11 -46.61 46.17
CA ASN A 428 -37.72 -45.48 45.46
C ASN A 428 -36.71 -44.38 45.09
N GLY A 429 -36.06 -44.58 43.93
CA GLY A 429 -35.43 -43.56 43.10
C GLY A 429 -34.06 -43.03 43.55
N ARG A 430 -33.08 -43.03 42.64
CA ARG A 430 -31.75 -42.42 42.86
C ARG A 430 -31.85 -40.92 42.60
N GLU A 431 -31.50 -40.09 43.58
CA GLU A 431 -31.50 -38.64 43.43
C GLU A 431 -30.08 -38.09 43.39
N ILE A 432 -29.75 -37.31 42.35
CA ILE A 432 -28.49 -36.58 42.21
C ILE A 432 -28.77 -35.10 42.39
N SER A 433 -28.12 -34.47 43.37
CA SER A 433 -28.19 -33.03 43.60
C SER A 433 -26.91 -32.35 43.14
N ILE A 434 -27.03 -31.35 42.26
CA ILE A 434 -25.93 -30.48 41.83
C ILE A 434 -26.20 -29.07 42.35
N ASP A 435 -25.27 -28.53 43.13
CA ASP A 435 -25.33 -27.20 43.71
C ASP A 435 -24.27 -26.29 43.06
N ALA A 436 -24.72 -25.32 42.27
CA ALA A 436 -23.86 -24.35 41.60
C ALA A 436 -24.11 -22.92 42.13
N GLY A 437 -24.23 -22.79 43.46
CA GLY A 437 -24.24 -21.51 44.18
C GLY A 437 -25.54 -20.70 44.06
N SER A 438 -25.97 -20.37 42.85
CA SER A 438 -27.21 -19.63 42.56
C SER A 438 -28.31 -20.50 41.95
N VAL A 439 -28.01 -21.76 41.60
CA VAL A 439 -28.97 -22.72 41.07
C VAL A 439 -28.73 -24.09 41.70
N LYS A 440 -29.81 -24.72 42.18
CA LYS A 440 -29.81 -26.09 42.68
C LYS A 440 -30.66 -26.97 41.77
N ILE A 441 -30.07 -28.01 41.22
CA ILE A 441 -30.73 -28.95 40.30
C ILE A 441 -30.77 -30.32 40.97
N ASN A 442 -31.97 -30.88 41.12
CA ASN A 442 -32.18 -32.24 41.59
C ASN A 442 -32.73 -33.09 40.45
N LEU A 443 -32.03 -34.19 40.15
CA LEU A 443 -32.44 -35.17 39.14
C LEU A 443 -32.79 -36.47 39.86
N LYS A 444 -34.04 -36.89 39.76
CA LYS A 444 -34.56 -38.13 40.36
C LYS A 444 -34.75 -39.17 39.26
N PHE A 445 -34.12 -40.33 39.41
CA PHE A 445 -34.15 -41.46 38.48
C PHE A 445 -34.85 -42.66 39.08
#